data_AF-A0A632SPU0-F1
#
_entry.id   AF-A0A632SPU0-F1
#
_cell.length_a   1.000
_cell.length_b   1.000
_cell.length_c   1.000
_cell.angle_alpha   90.00
_cell.angle_beta   90.00
_cell.angle_gamma   90.00
#
_symmetry.space_group_name_H-M   'P 1'
#
loop_
_entity.id
_entity.type
_entity.pdbx_description
1 polymer ?
#
loop_
_entity_poly.entity_id
_entity_poly.type
_entity_poly.pdbx_seq_one_letter_code
_entity_poly.pdbx_strand_id
1 'polypeptide(L)'
;MGLFTTRQLLGYTEQKVKFNPLFLSLFFRRTVTFPTQEVMLDKITGKTPIAAYVSPVVGGKVLRNRGGETRVLRPGYVKPKHEVNYAQVVER
;
A
#
# COMPACT_ATOMS: atom_id res chain seq x y z
N MET A 1 11.21 -26.45 2.28
CA MET A 1 11.05 -25.73 1.00
C MET A 1 9.57 -25.58 0.71
N GLY A 2 9.09 -24.39 0.35
CA GLY A 2 7.68 -24.17 0.01
C GLY A 2 7.33 -24.80 -1.34
N LEU A 3 6.06 -25.19 -1.52
CA LEU A 3 5.52 -25.83 -2.73
C LEU A 3 5.72 -24.98 -4.01
N PHE A 4 5.77 -23.66 -3.87
CA PHE A 4 6.03 -22.71 -4.95
C PHE A 4 7.07 -21.67 -4.53
N THR A 5 7.85 -21.19 -5.49
CA THR A 5 8.79 -20.09 -5.30
C THR A 5 8.08 -18.74 -5.47
N THR A 6 8.57 -17.69 -4.80
CA THR A 6 8.04 -16.33 -4.94
C THR A 6 8.05 -15.85 -6.40
N ARG A 7 9.06 -16.27 -7.18
CA ARG A 7 9.15 -15.95 -8.61
C ARG A 7 7.99 -16.55 -9.42
N GLN A 8 7.61 -17.79 -9.13
CA GLN A 8 6.45 -18.44 -9.77
C GLN A 8 5.13 -17.75 -9.40
N LEU A 9 4.97 -17.36 -8.13
CA LEU A 9 3.76 -16.68 -7.66
C LEU A 9 3.60 -15.26 -8.23
N LEU A 10 4.70 -14.52 -8.38
CA LEU A 10 4.68 -13.18 -8.97
C LEU A 10 4.17 -13.22 -10.42
N GLY A 11 4.69 -14.14 -11.25
CA GLY A 11 4.27 -14.27 -12.64
C GLY A 11 2.78 -14.59 -12.80
N TYR A 12 2.21 -15.40 -11.90
CA TYR A 12 0.78 -15.70 -11.91
C TYR A 12 -0.08 -14.50 -11.51
N THR A 13 0.35 -13.77 -10.47
CA THR A 13 -0.42 -12.64 -9.91
C THR A 13 -0.52 -11.48 -10.91
N GLU A 14 0.56 -11.17 -11.62
CA GLU A 14 0.60 -10.11 -12.64
C GLU A 14 -0.34 -10.38 -13.83
N GLN A 15 -0.52 -11.65 -14.20
CA GLN A 15 -1.36 -12.01 -15.35
C GLN A 15 -2.86 -12.01 -15.05
N LYS A 16 -3.25 -12.48 -13.86
CA LYS A 16 -4.65 -12.78 -13.54
C LYS A 16 -5.43 -11.60 -12.92
N VAL A 17 -4.76 -10.68 -12.22
CA VAL A 17 -5.43 -9.59 -11.49
C VAL A 17 -5.39 -8.30 -12.31
N LYS A 18 -6.23 -8.20 -13.34
CA LYS A 18 -6.44 -6.96 -14.10
C LYS A 18 -7.57 -6.14 -13.50
N PHE A 19 -7.38 -5.64 -12.28
CA PHE A 19 -8.29 -4.65 -11.71
C PHE A 19 -7.84 -3.25 -12.13
N ASN A 20 -8.73 -2.47 -12.76
CA ASN A 20 -8.45 -1.08 -13.12
C ASN A 20 -9.22 -0.11 -12.20
N PRO A 21 -8.61 0.39 -11.13
CA PRO A 21 -9.22 1.36 -10.23
C PRO A 21 -9.33 2.74 -10.90
N LEU A 22 -10.56 3.24 -11.06
CA LEU A 22 -10.85 4.54 -11.68
C LEU A 22 -10.16 5.72 -10.97
N PHE A 23 -10.26 5.79 -9.63
CA PHE A 23 -9.64 6.89 -8.88
C PHE A 23 -8.11 6.90 -8.95
N LEU A 24 -7.48 5.72 -8.87
CA LEU A 24 -6.02 5.63 -8.94
C LEU A 24 -5.52 5.94 -10.36
N SER A 25 -6.21 5.47 -11.40
CA SER A 25 -5.84 5.75 -12.79
C SER A 25 -6.02 7.22 -13.19
N LEU A 26 -7.02 7.90 -12.65
CA LEU A 26 -7.25 9.32 -12.93
C LEU A 26 -6.25 10.22 -12.19
N PHE A 27 -6.11 10.08 -10.87
CA PHE A 27 -5.41 11.06 -10.02
C PHE A 27 -4.02 10.60 -9.54
N PHE A 28 -3.76 9.29 -9.44
CA PHE A 28 -2.54 8.73 -8.82
C PHE A 28 -1.74 7.88 -9.82
N ARG A 29 -1.34 8.50 -10.93
CA ARG A 29 -0.67 7.80 -12.05
C ARG A 29 0.78 7.38 -11.78
N ARG A 30 1.42 7.97 -10.77
CA ARG A 30 2.84 7.75 -10.46
C ARG A 30 2.98 6.89 -9.23
N THR A 31 3.86 5.89 -9.32
CA THR A 31 4.25 5.03 -8.19
C THR A 31 5.72 5.27 -7.88
N VAL A 32 6.04 5.44 -6.60
CA VAL A 32 7.41 5.58 -6.11
C VAL A 32 7.63 4.55 -5.01
N THR A 33 8.65 3.71 -5.18
CA THR A 33 9.02 2.68 -4.21
C THR A 33 10.20 3.15 -3.37
N PHE A 34 10.16 2.90 -2.07
CA PHE A 34 11.23 3.24 -1.14
C PHE A 34 11.88 1.96 -0.57
N PRO A 35 13.21 1.93 -0.37
CA PRO A 35 13.88 0.82 0.31
C PRO A 35 13.71 0.87 1.83
N THR A 36 13.25 2.00 2.37
CA THR A 36 13.01 2.22 3.80
C THR A 36 11.56 1.96 4.17
N GLN A 37 11.29 1.64 5.45
CA GLN A 37 9.93 1.52 5.97
C GLN A 37 9.15 2.83 5.89
N GLU A 38 9.85 3.96 5.89
CA GLU A 38 9.26 5.29 5.88
C GLU A 38 9.28 5.88 4.47
N VAL A 39 8.16 6.51 4.09
CA VAL A 39 7.95 7.22 2.84
C VAL A 39 8.31 8.69 3.07
N MET A 40 9.36 9.14 2.39
CA MET A 40 9.85 10.52 2.48
C MET A 40 9.22 11.33 1.35
N LEU A 41 8.27 12.21 1.69
CA LEU A 41 7.55 13.05 0.73
C LEU A 41 8.47 14.06 0.05
N ASP A 42 9.49 14.54 0.76
CA ASP A 42 10.50 15.47 0.24
C ASP A 42 11.32 14.90 -0.91
N LYS A 43 11.49 13.58 -0.96
CA LYS A 43 12.26 12.88 -2.00
C LYS A 43 11.45 12.60 -3.26
N ILE A 44 10.14 12.86 -3.24
CA ILE A 44 9.28 12.67 -4.41
C ILE A 44 9.54 13.84 -5.35
N THR A 45 10.21 13.58 -6.48
CA THR A 45 10.52 14.61 -7.49
C THR A 45 9.22 15.24 -8.03
N GLY A 46 8.97 16.49 -7.64
CA GLY A 46 7.80 17.28 -8.00
C GLY A 46 8.11 18.78 -8.03
N LYS A 47 7.19 19.58 -8.59
CA LYS A 47 7.35 21.04 -8.67
C LYS A 47 7.10 21.76 -7.34
N THR A 48 6.48 21.09 -6.37
CA THR A 48 6.04 21.71 -5.11
C THR A 48 6.42 20.78 -3.96
N PRO A 49 7.07 21.29 -2.89
CA PRO A 49 7.30 20.51 -1.68
C PRO A 49 5.96 20.09 -1.08
N ILE A 50 5.85 18.83 -0.66
CA ILE A 50 4.62 18.23 -0.15
C ILE A 50 4.83 17.87 1.31
N ALA A 51 3.91 18.30 2.17
CA ALA A 51 3.84 17.86 3.56
C ALA A 51 2.41 17.48 3.91
N ALA A 52 2.27 16.51 4.81
CA ALA A 52 0.98 16.03 5.28
C ALA A 52 0.78 16.42 6.74
N TYR A 53 -0.40 16.94 7.08
CA TYR A 53 -0.78 17.13 8.46
C TYR A 53 -1.31 15.80 9.02
N VAL A 54 -0.61 15.23 10.00
CA VAL A 54 -0.94 13.93 10.59
C VAL A 54 -1.35 14.13 12.04
N SER A 55 -2.49 13.54 12.42
CA SER A 55 -3.00 13.55 13.79
C SER A 55 -3.36 12.14 14.24
N PRO A 56 -3.05 11.75 15.50
CA PRO A 56 -3.45 10.46 16.02
C PRO A 56 -4.97 10.38 16.23
N VAL A 57 -5.52 9.19 16.05
CA VAL A 57 -6.92 8.88 16.33
C VAL A 57 -6.99 8.04 17.61
N VAL A 58 -7.77 8.49 18.59
CA VAL A 58 -7.98 7.78 19.87
C VAL A 58 -9.49 7.63 20.07
N GLY A 59 -9.95 6.38 20.20
CA GLY A 59 -11.39 6.08 20.38
C GLY A 59 -12.28 6.63 19.25
N GLY A 60 -11.80 6.62 18.01
CA GLY A 60 -12.51 7.15 16.84
C GLY A 60 -12.53 8.67 16.70
N LYS A 61 -11.97 9.42 17.66
CA LYS A 61 -11.85 10.88 17.60
C LYS A 61 -10.44 11.28 17.17
N VAL A 62 -10.35 12.23 16.24
CA VAL A 62 -9.08 12.80 15.76
C VAL A 62 -8.58 13.83 16.77
N LEU A 63 -7.40 13.62 17.34
CA LEU A 63 -6.77 14.55 18.27
C LEU A 63 -5.89 15.57 17.54
N ARG A 64 -6.51 16.63 17.02
CA ARG A 64 -5.79 17.71 16.29
C ARG A 64 -4.75 18.44 17.13
N ASN A 65 -4.97 18.57 18.44
CA ASN A 65 -4.01 19.23 19.35
C ASN A 65 -2.68 18.49 19.46
N ARG A 66 -2.65 17.19 19.14
CA ARG A 66 -1.42 16.37 19.06
C ARG A 66 -0.97 16.14 17.62
N GLY A 67 -1.57 16.84 16.67
CA GLY A 67 -1.25 16.76 15.26
C GLY A 67 -0.11 17.70 14.89
N GLY A 68 0.65 17.32 13.86
CA GLY A 68 1.74 18.11 13.33
C GLY A 68 1.88 17.91 11.83
N GLU A 69 2.56 18.85 11.18
CA GLU A 69 3.00 18.70 9.81
C GLU A 69 4.20 17.76 9.76
N THR A 70 4.13 16.72 8.93
CA THR A 70 5.23 15.80 8.68
C THR A 70 5.47 15.61 7.19
N ARG A 71 6.75 15.49 6.85
CA ARG A 71 7.23 15.13 5.51
C ARG A 71 7.58 13.65 5.40
N VAL A 72 7.55 12.94 6.52
CA VAL A 72 7.82 11.51 6.61
C VAL A 72 6.55 10.80 7.05
N LEU A 73 6.13 9.81 6.28
CA LEU A 73 4.96 9.00 6.55
C LEU A 73 5.35 7.54 6.71
N ARG A 74 4.75 6.87 7.71
CA ARG A 74 4.85 5.42 7.86
C ARG A 74 3.58 4.78 7.30
N PRO A 75 3.64 4.08 6.15
CA PRO A 75 2.47 3.44 5.58
C PRO A 75 2.04 2.24 6.43
N GLY A 76 0.75 1.89 6.36
CA GLY A 76 0.24 0.66 6.94
C GLY A 76 0.76 -0.55 6.16
N TYR A 77 1.40 -1.50 6.86
CA TYR A 77 1.91 -2.71 6.24
C TYR A 77 0.78 -3.74 6.05
N VAL A 78 0.52 -4.12 4.80
CA VAL A 78 -0.57 -5.04 4.42
C VAL A 78 0.01 -6.39 4.02
N LYS A 79 -0.44 -7.47 4.68
CA LYS A 79 0.01 -8.86 4.44
C LYS A 79 -1.11 -9.89 4.62
N PRO A 80 -2.15 -9.90 3.75
CA PRO A 80 -3.22 -10.89 3.82
C PRO A 80 -2.66 -12.30 3.56
N LYS A 81 -3.18 -13.29 4.31
CA LYS A 81 -2.83 -14.70 4.17
C LYS A 81 -4.12 -15.52 4.15
N HIS A 82 -4.20 -16.46 3.22
CA HIS A 82 -5.30 -17.41 3.12
C HIS A 82 -4.75 -18.83 3.23
N GLU A 83 -5.54 -19.72 3.83
CA GLU A 83 -5.27 -21.15 3.81
C GLU A 83 -5.63 -21.72 2.43
N VAL A 84 -4.83 -22.68 1.95
CA VAL A 84 -5.09 -23.36 0.68
C VAL A 84 -5.64 -24.75 1.01
N ASN A 85 -6.94 -24.95 0.78
CA ASN A 85 -7.62 -26.22 0.99
C ASN A 85 -8.05 -26.84 -0.34
N TYR A 86 -7.63 -28.08 -0.61
CA TYR A 86 -7.97 -28.81 -1.83
C TYR A 86 -9.45 -29.18 -1.95
N ALA A 87 -10.16 -29.30 -0.82
CA ALA A 87 -11.59 -29.61 -0.79
C ALA A 87 -12.47 -28.36 -0.91
N GLN A 88 -11.87 -27.16 -1.03
CA GLN A 88 -12.64 -25.93 -1.15
C GLN A 88 -13.35 -25.87 -2.51
N VAL A 89 -14.66 -25.59 -2.48
CA VAL A 89 -15.45 -25.35 -3.69
C VAL A 89 -15.02 -24.00 -4.28
N VAL A 90 -14.61 -24.01 -5.54
CA VAL A 90 -14.22 -22.82 -6.30
C VAL A 90 -15.11 -22.77 -7.54
N GLU A 91 -15.81 -21.64 -7.74
CA GLU A 91 -16.52 -21.40 -9.00
C GLU A 91 -15.52 -21.31 -10.15
N ARG A 92 -15.85 -21.99 -11.24
CA ARG A 92 -14.99 -22.15 -12.41
C ARG A 92 -15.18 -21.03 -13.43
#